data_AF-A0A5N7B910-F1
#
_entry.id   AF-A0A5N7B910-F1
#
_cell.length_a   1.000
_cell.length_b   1.000
_cell.length_c   1.000
_cell.angle_alpha   90.00
_cell.angle_beta   90.00
_cell.angle_gamma   90.00
#
_symmetry.space_group_name_H-M   'P 1'
#
loop_
_entity.id
_entity.type
_entity.pdbx_description
1 polymer ?
#
loop_
_entity_poly.entity_id
_entity_poly.type
_entity_poly.pdbx_seq_one_letter_code
_entity_poly.pdbx_strand_id
1 'polypeptide(L)'
;MRFLRTTSKDHQIAIRHVELNHIMYNEPRLTAFRIFKTRSDISWYNACDDMASAFPSLKVLHARLAIYDWPIRLEIGELWSMPLLLFGHYDGGLDYADIQLQMNRFQHAKLRTVAHALEQKMMKPKMFQIREDERLAKELTGPIKAKKILRITV
;
A
#
# COMPACT_ATOMS: atom_id res chain seq x y z
N MET A 1 8.70 -12.68 10.80
CA MET A 1 7.43 -12.22 11.39
C MET A 1 7.06 -13.08 12.61
N ARG A 2 7.11 -12.56 13.85
CA ARG A 2 6.66 -13.30 15.05
C ARG A 2 5.14 -13.44 15.11
N PHE A 3 4.43 -12.38 14.71
CA PHE A 3 2.96 -12.33 14.66
C PHE A 3 2.35 -13.51 13.91
N LEU A 4 2.75 -13.74 12.66
CA LEU A 4 2.26 -14.86 11.85
C LEU A 4 2.59 -16.25 12.41
N ARG A 5 3.64 -16.36 13.24
CA ARG A 5 3.99 -17.64 13.89
C ARG A 5 3.17 -17.90 15.16
N THR A 6 2.69 -16.85 15.81
CA THR A 6 1.96 -16.94 17.08
C THR A 6 0.44 -16.93 16.89
N THR A 7 -0.05 -16.28 15.84
CA THR A 7 -1.47 -16.17 15.53
C THR A 7 -1.95 -17.49 14.91
N SER A 8 -3.07 -18.05 15.38
CA SER A 8 -3.66 -19.26 14.78
C SER A 8 -4.12 -19.01 13.35
N LYS A 9 -4.23 -20.07 12.54
CA LYS A 9 -4.67 -19.96 11.14
C LYS A 9 -6.06 -19.30 11.02
N ASP A 10 -6.99 -19.64 11.91
CA ASP A 10 -8.34 -19.08 11.90
C ASP A 10 -8.32 -17.55 12.10
N HIS A 11 -7.48 -17.07 13.02
CA HIS A 11 -7.32 -15.64 13.24
C HIS A 11 -6.62 -14.95 12.06
N GLN A 12 -5.67 -15.61 11.40
CA GLN A 12 -5.03 -15.06 10.19
C GLN A 12 -6.03 -14.92 9.04
N ILE A 13 -6.87 -15.93 8.82
CA ILE A 13 -7.93 -15.93 7.80
C ILE A 13 -8.95 -14.83 8.07
N ALA A 14 -9.21 -14.49 9.33
CA ALA A 14 -10.17 -13.44 9.70
C ALA A 14 -9.65 -12.02 9.43
N ILE A 15 -8.36 -11.82 9.15
CA ILE A 15 -7.80 -10.49 8.87
C ILE A 15 -8.30 -10.00 7.51
N ARG A 16 -8.99 -8.86 7.54
CA ARG A 16 -9.55 -8.19 6.34
C ARG A 16 -8.91 -6.85 6.03
N HIS A 17 -8.16 -6.29 6.97
CA HIS A 17 -7.58 -4.96 6.87
C HIS A 17 -6.16 -4.94 7.43
N VAL A 18 -5.21 -4.41 6.65
CA VAL A 18 -3.81 -4.25 7.03
C VAL A 18 -3.34 -2.82 6.70
N GLU A 19 -2.57 -2.25 7.62
CA GLU A 19 -1.86 -1.00 7.42
C GLU A 19 -0.34 -1.26 7.47
N LEU A 20 0.36 -0.81 6.43
CA LEU A 20 1.81 -0.97 6.29
C LEU A 20 2.48 0.40 6.32
N ASN A 21 3.44 0.57 7.21
CA ASN A 21 4.30 1.75 7.25
C ASN A 21 5.75 1.27 7.09
N HIS A 22 6.34 1.50 5.90
CA HIS A 22 7.69 1.04 5.59
C HIS A 22 8.60 2.18 5.15
N ILE A 23 9.81 2.19 5.69
CA ILE A 23 10.89 3.11 5.33
C ILE A 23 12.01 2.24 4.76
N MET A 24 12.31 2.41 3.48
CA MET A 24 13.34 1.64 2.80
C MET A 24 14.73 2.08 3.24
N TYR A 25 15.69 1.15 3.22
CA TYR A 25 17.09 1.50 3.43
C TYR A 25 17.62 2.28 2.24
N ASN A 26 18.37 3.34 2.55
CA ASN A 26 19.06 4.14 1.56
C ASN A 26 20.16 3.36 0.86
N GLU A 27 20.42 3.72 -0.40
CA GLU A 27 21.52 3.13 -1.15
C GLU A 27 22.87 3.51 -0.54
N PRO A 28 23.68 2.52 -0.12
CA PRO A 28 24.96 2.81 0.51
C PRO A 28 25.96 3.33 -0.52
N ARG A 29 26.70 4.38 -0.14
CA ARG A 29 27.77 4.95 -0.97
C ARG A 29 28.91 3.95 -1.23
N LEU A 30 29.12 3.00 -0.32
CA LEU A 30 30.16 1.98 -0.40
C LEU A 30 29.52 0.61 -0.61
N THR A 31 30.08 -0.17 -1.55
CA THR A 31 29.58 -1.51 -1.91
C THR A 31 29.59 -2.49 -0.73
N ALA A 32 30.49 -2.30 0.24
CA ALA A 32 30.58 -3.15 1.44
C ALA A 32 29.29 -3.17 2.27
N PHE A 33 28.50 -2.08 2.29
CA PHE A 33 27.24 -2.01 3.03
C PHE A 33 26.01 -2.42 2.21
N ARG A 34 26.19 -2.73 0.91
CA ARG A 34 25.10 -3.13 0.02
C ARG A 34 24.37 -4.38 0.52
N ILE A 35 25.10 -5.28 1.19
CA ILE A 35 24.52 -6.48 1.80
C ILE A 35 23.40 -6.18 2.79
N PHE A 36 23.48 -5.08 3.55
CA PHE A 36 22.45 -4.71 4.51
C PHE A 36 21.18 -4.23 3.82
N LYS A 37 21.33 -3.42 2.77
CA LYS A 37 20.20 -3.01 1.93
C LYS A 37 19.53 -4.22 1.30
N THR A 38 20.29 -5.09 0.64
CA THR A 38 19.75 -6.30 0.01
C THR A 38 19.01 -7.18 1.02
N ARG A 39 19.55 -7.37 2.23
CA ARG A 39 18.86 -8.12 3.29
C ARG A 39 17.57 -7.45 3.74
N SER A 40 17.54 -6.12 3.85
CA SER A 40 16.33 -5.39 4.19
C SER A 40 15.27 -5.52 3.09
N ASP A 41 15.65 -5.36 1.83
CA ASP A 41 14.73 -5.44 0.69
C ASP A 41 14.14 -6.85 0.57
N ILE A 42 14.96 -7.89 0.76
CA ILE A 42 14.49 -9.30 0.83
C ILE A 42 13.56 -9.51 2.02
N SER A 43 13.92 -8.98 3.21
CA SER A 43 13.08 -9.11 4.39
C SER A 43 11.73 -8.42 4.20
N TRP A 44 11.68 -7.29 3.50
CA TRP A 44 10.45 -6.59 3.17
C TRP A 44 9.60 -7.39 2.19
N TYR A 45 10.22 -7.91 1.11
CA TYR A 45 9.53 -8.78 0.16
C TYR A 45 8.92 -10.00 0.84
N ASN A 46 9.71 -10.74 1.63
CA ASN A 46 9.24 -11.93 2.33
C ASN A 46 8.13 -11.60 3.34
N ALA A 47 8.20 -10.44 4.01
CA ALA A 47 7.13 -10.04 4.92
C ALA A 47 5.81 -9.79 4.18
N CYS A 48 5.85 -9.15 3.01
CA CYS A 48 4.66 -8.96 2.18
C CYS A 48 4.12 -10.28 1.63
N ASP A 49 4.99 -11.18 1.17
CA ASP A 49 4.60 -12.50 0.67
C ASP A 49 3.95 -13.37 1.76
N ASP A 50 4.59 -13.42 2.94
CA ASP A 50 4.06 -14.12 4.11
C ASP A 50 2.67 -13.57 4.49
N MET A 51 2.49 -12.24 4.52
CA MET A 51 1.20 -11.61 4.85
C MET A 51 0.14 -11.85 3.78
N ALA A 52 0.49 -11.70 2.51
CA ALA A 52 -0.42 -11.89 1.39
C ALA A 52 -0.92 -13.35 1.34
N SER A 53 -0.05 -14.30 1.64
CA SER A 53 -0.39 -15.73 1.73
C SER A 53 -1.20 -16.07 2.99
N ALA A 54 -0.89 -15.44 4.13
CA ALA A 54 -1.53 -15.73 5.41
C ALA A 54 -2.94 -15.13 5.54
N PHE A 55 -3.24 -14.06 4.81
CA PHE A 55 -4.50 -13.30 4.94
C PHE A 55 -5.39 -13.46 3.69
N PRO A 56 -5.95 -14.66 3.43
CA PRO A 56 -6.76 -14.90 2.23
C PRO A 56 -8.05 -14.06 2.18
N SER A 57 -8.52 -13.55 3.32
CA SER A 57 -9.70 -12.67 3.37
C SER A 57 -9.34 -11.18 3.33
N LEU A 58 -8.09 -10.80 3.06
CA LEU A 58 -7.68 -9.40 3.02
C LEU A 58 -8.48 -8.65 1.94
N LYS A 59 -9.15 -7.57 2.33
CA LYS A 59 -9.93 -6.71 1.44
C LYS A 59 -9.40 -5.29 1.38
N VAL A 60 -8.79 -4.80 2.46
CA VAL A 60 -8.35 -3.41 2.59
C VAL A 60 -6.85 -3.36 2.90
N LEU A 61 -6.11 -2.58 2.12
CA LEU A 61 -4.69 -2.29 2.36
C LEU A 61 -4.45 -0.78 2.37
N HIS A 62 -3.85 -0.28 3.44
CA HIS A 62 -3.22 1.04 3.43
C HIS A 62 -1.71 0.84 3.49
N ALA A 63 -0.96 1.44 2.57
CA ALA A 63 0.50 1.33 2.60
C ALA A 63 1.15 2.71 2.42
N ARG A 64 1.94 3.10 3.41
CA ARG A 64 2.81 4.27 3.36
C ARG A 64 4.24 3.80 3.21
N LEU A 65 4.86 4.19 2.10
CA LEU A 65 6.20 3.77 1.71
C LEU A 65 7.11 5.00 1.52
N ALA A 66 8.17 5.08 2.30
CA ALA A 66 9.26 6.02 2.06
C ALA A 66 10.39 5.31 1.29
N ILE A 67 10.54 5.67 0.01
CA ILE A 67 11.47 5.03 -0.94
C ILE A 67 12.81 5.76 -0.88
N TYR A 68 13.88 5.00 -0.67
CA TYR A 68 15.27 5.49 -0.66
C TYR A 68 16.17 4.75 -1.66
N ASP A 69 15.57 4.19 -2.71
CA ASP A 69 16.29 3.51 -3.79
C ASP A 69 16.95 4.51 -4.75
N TRP A 70 18.13 4.13 -5.25
CA TRP A 70 18.92 4.91 -6.19
C TRP A 70 19.90 4.06 -7.02
N PRO A 71 19.96 4.21 -8.35
CA PRO A 71 19.06 4.99 -9.20
C PRO A 71 17.71 4.28 -9.39
N ILE A 72 16.63 5.06 -9.53
CA ILE A 72 15.26 4.57 -9.69
C ILE A 72 14.48 5.44 -10.69
N ARG A 73 13.59 4.85 -11.48
CA ARG A 73 12.71 5.56 -12.44
C ARG A 73 11.33 5.87 -11.87
N LEU A 74 10.95 5.17 -10.81
CA LEU A 74 9.65 5.21 -10.16
C LEU A 74 8.58 4.66 -11.11
N GLU A 75 8.80 3.43 -11.54
CA GLU A 75 7.93 2.66 -12.42
C GLU A 75 7.45 1.41 -11.70
N ILE A 76 6.18 1.03 -11.93
CA ILE A 76 5.62 -0.18 -11.34
C ILE A 76 6.25 -1.41 -12.00
N GLY A 77 6.72 -2.35 -11.19
CA GLY A 77 7.54 -3.49 -11.60
C GLY A 77 9.01 -3.36 -11.17
N GLU A 78 9.45 -2.17 -10.75
CA GLU A 78 10.71 -2.02 -10.05
C GLU A 78 10.65 -2.65 -8.64
N LEU A 79 11.82 -2.98 -8.09
CA LEU A 79 11.97 -3.74 -6.84
C LEU A 79 11.17 -3.17 -5.65
N TRP A 80 11.07 -1.85 -5.54
CA TRP A 80 10.30 -1.18 -4.47
C TRP A 80 8.80 -1.51 -4.51
N SER A 81 8.24 -1.74 -5.71
CA SER A 81 6.80 -1.93 -5.93
C SER A 81 6.37 -3.41 -5.91
N MET A 82 7.30 -4.31 -6.22
CA MET A 82 7.04 -5.75 -6.30
C MET A 82 6.39 -6.35 -5.04
N PRO A 83 6.84 -6.02 -3.81
CA PRO A 83 6.19 -6.53 -2.60
C PRO A 83 4.73 -6.14 -2.46
N LEU A 84 4.35 -4.93 -2.91
CA LEU A 84 2.97 -4.46 -2.82
C LEU A 84 2.06 -5.16 -3.83
N LEU A 85 2.57 -5.44 -5.03
CA LEU A 85 1.82 -6.16 -6.07
C LEU A 85 1.39 -7.56 -5.63
N LEU A 86 2.11 -8.19 -4.69
CA LEU A 86 1.73 -9.50 -4.14
C LEU A 86 0.30 -9.49 -3.60
N PHE A 87 -0.12 -8.43 -2.89
CA PHE A 87 -1.49 -8.33 -2.35
C PHE A 87 -2.57 -8.25 -3.45
N GLY A 88 -2.22 -7.78 -4.65
CA GLY A 88 -3.14 -7.74 -5.79
C GLY A 88 -3.30 -9.07 -6.52
N HIS A 89 -2.37 -10.01 -6.33
CA HIS A 89 -2.40 -11.31 -7.02
C HIS A 89 -3.31 -12.34 -6.34
N TYR A 90 -3.50 -12.25 -5.02
CA TYR A 90 -4.33 -13.20 -4.27
C TYR A 90 -5.81 -12.82 -4.33
N ASP A 91 -6.70 -13.82 -4.46
CA ASP A 91 -8.18 -13.69 -4.44
C ASP A 91 -8.77 -12.67 -5.44
N GLY A 92 -8.09 -12.44 -6.57
CA GLY A 92 -8.55 -11.53 -7.62
C GLY A 92 -8.43 -10.05 -7.29
N GLY A 93 -7.66 -9.70 -6.26
CA GLY A 93 -7.34 -8.33 -5.88
C GLY A 93 -8.09 -7.82 -4.65
N LEU A 94 -7.71 -6.63 -4.21
CA LEU A 94 -8.26 -5.97 -3.03
C LEU A 94 -9.58 -5.25 -3.34
N ASP A 95 -10.43 -5.10 -2.33
CA ASP A 95 -11.62 -4.26 -2.43
C ASP A 95 -11.24 -2.77 -2.27
N TYR A 96 -10.18 -2.49 -1.53
CA TYR A 96 -9.65 -1.14 -1.36
C TYR A 96 -8.13 -1.16 -1.15
N ALA A 97 -7.43 -0.26 -1.85
CA ALA A 97 -6.03 0.05 -1.62
C ALA A 97 -5.83 1.57 -1.56
N ASP A 98 -5.03 2.04 -0.61
CA ASP A 98 -4.58 3.43 -0.50
C ASP A 98 -3.07 3.44 -0.30
N ILE A 99 -2.35 3.98 -1.28
CA ILE A 99 -0.91 3.95 -1.33
C ILE A 99 -0.36 5.37 -1.21
N GLN A 100 0.54 5.58 -0.26
CA GLN A 100 1.22 6.85 -0.05
C GLN A 100 2.72 6.67 -0.27
N LEU A 101 3.22 7.24 -1.35
CA LEU A 101 4.65 7.20 -1.70
C LEU A 101 5.35 8.49 -1.26
N GLN A 102 6.47 8.35 -0.56
CA GLN A 102 7.33 9.46 -0.16
C GLN A 102 8.73 9.26 -0.75
N MET A 103 9.19 10.23 -1.56
CA MET A 103 10.55 10.24 -2.08
C MET A 103 10.98 11.66 -2.44
N ASN A 104 12.14 12.10 -1.96
CA ASN A 104 12.58 13.49 -2.14
C ASN A 104 12.88 13.86 -3.60
N ARG A 105 13.26 12.89 -4.44
CA ARG A 105 13.70 13.14 -5.83
C ARG A 105 12.55 13.53 -6.76
N PHE A 106 11.35 13.01 -6.53
CA PHE A 106 10.21 13.19 -7.44
C PHE A 106 9.20 14.17 -6.86
N GLN A 107 8.54 14.91 -7.75
CA GLN A 107 7.44 15.79 -7.35
C GLN A 107 6.26 14.97 -6.81
N HIS A 108 5.54 15.55 -5.85
CA HIS A 108 4.36 14.95 -5.24
C HIS A 108 3.27 14.58 -6.26
N ALA A 109 3.16 15.30 -7.38
CA ALA A 109 2.25 14.94 -8.46
C ALA A 109 2.60 13.57 -9.06
N LYS A 110 3.87 13.35 -9.42
CA LYS A 110 4.34 12.06 -9.96
C LYS A 110 4.16 10.92 -8.95
N LEU A 111 4.49 11.15 -7.67
CA LEU A 111 4.30 10.17 -6.61
C LEU A 111 2.83 9.75 -6.49
N ARG A 112 1.91 10.72 -6.53
CA ARG A 112 0.46 10.44 -6.50
C ARG A 112 -0.01 9.69 -7.74
N THR A 113 0.46 10.04 -8.93
CA THR A 113 0.13 9.31 -10.17
C THR A 113 0.59 7.86 -10.12
N VAL A 114 1.83 7.61 -9.67
CA VAL A 114 2.37 6.25 -9.57
C VAL A 114 1.65 5.45 -8.48
N ALA A 115 1.36 6.08 -7.33
CA ALA A 115 0.57 5.46 -6.28
C ALA A 115 -0.82 5.03 -6.77
N HIS A 116 -1.54 5.93 -7.45
CA HIS A 116 -2.86 5.66 -8.02
C HIS A 116 -2.83 4.55 -9.08
N ALA A 117 -1.81 4.53 -9.94
CA ALA A 117 -1.62 3.44 -10.90
C ALA A 117 -1.30 2.09 -10.20
N LEU A 118 -0.65 2.12 -9.04
CA LEU A 118 -0.39 0.92 -8.25
C LEU A 118 -1.68 0.41 -7.59
N GLU A 119 -2.49 1.31 -7.02
CA GLU A 119 -3.82 0.98 -6.49
C GLU A 119 -4.72 0.34 -7.55
N GLN A 120 -4.73 0.91 -8.76
CA GLN A 120 -5.48 0.37 -9.89
C GLN A 120 -5.08 -1.07 -10.23
N LYS A 121 -3.79 -1.41 -10.15
CA LYS A 121 -3.30 -2.77 -10.40
C LYS A 121 -3.62 -3.75 -9.27
N MET A 122 -3.74 -3.26 -8.04
CA MET A 122 -3.95 -4.10 -6.86
C MET A 122 -5.43 -4.32 -6.53
N MET A 123 -6.28 -3.38 -6.90
CA MET A 123 -7.71 -3.43 -6.62
C MET A 123 -8.47 -4.23 -7.68
N LYS A 124 -9.61 -4.78 -7.27
CA LYS A 124 -10.60 -5.32 -8.20
C LYS A 124 -11.09 -4.22 -9.15
N PRO A 125 -11.17 -4.45 -10.47
CA PRO A 125 -11.56 -3.42 -11.43
C PRO A 125 -12.88 -2.71 -11.10
N LYS A 126 -13.89 -3.48 -10.64
CA LYS A 126 -15.20 -2.92 -10.26
C LYS A 126 -15.11 -1.99 -9.04
N MET A 127 -14.32 -2.39 -8.04
CA MET A 127 -14.17 -1.61 -6.79
C MET A 127 -13.38 -0.34 -7.04
N PHE A 128 -12.37 -0.41 -7.91
CA PHE A 128 -11.63 0.76 -8.35
C PHE A 128 -12.54 1.76 -9.06
N GLN A 129 -13.38 1.29 -10.01
CA GLN A 129 -14.32 2.16 -10.71
C GLN A 129 -15.29 2.85 -9.76
N ILE A 130 -15.91 2.10 -8.82
CA ILE A 130 -16.83 2.68 -7.83
C ILE A 130 -16.13 3.79 -7.02
N ARG A 131 -14.89 3.55 -6.58
CA ARG A 131 -14.11 4.54 -5.82
C ARG A 131 -13.83 5.80 -6.65
N GLU A 132 -13.45 5.65 -7.91
CA GLU A 132 -13.20 6.79 -8.81
C GLU A 132 -14.49 7.57 -9.09
N ASP A 133 -15.62 6.88 -9.30
CA ASP A 133 -16.93 7.49 -9.49
C ASP A 133 -17.37 8.28 -8.25
N GLU A 134 -17.18 7.73 -7.05
CA GLU A 134 -17.43 8.43 -5.79
C GLU A 134 -16.54 9.67 -5.62
N ARG A 135 -15.28 9.57 -6.05
CA ARG A 135 -14.32 10.66 -5.96
C ARG A 135 -14.69 11.79 -6.93
N LEU A 136 -15.06 11.44 -8.17
CA LEU A 136 -15.57 12.38 -9.16
C LEU A 136 -16.88 13.04 -8.66
N ALA A 137 -17.79 12.25 -8.10
CA ALA A 137 -19.04 12.77 -7.55
C ALA A 137 -18.79 13.78 -6.42
N LYS A 138 -17.82 13.54 -5.54
CA LYS A 138 -17.40 14.50 -4.50
C LYS A 138 -16.77 15.76 -5.08
N GLU A 139 -15.93 15.64 -6.09
CA GLU A 139 -15.35 16.79 -6.80
C GLU A 139 -16.44 17.65 -7.46
N LEU A 140 -17.48 17.02 -8.03
CA LEU A 140 -18.62 17.68 -8.66
C LEU A 140 -19.62 18.29 -7.66
N THR A 141 -19.87 17.65 -6.52
CA THR A 141 -20.79 18.16 -5.49
C THR A 141 -20.23 19.34 -4.69
N GLY A 142 -18.91 19.54 -4.70
CA GLY A 142 -18.24 20.61 -3.95
C GLY A 142 -18.33 20.41 -2.42
N PRO A 143 -17.90 21.41 -1.62
CA PRO A 143 -17.92 21.29 -0.17
C PRO A 143 -19.36 21.12 0.35
N ILE A 144 -19.64 19.95 0.93
CA ILE A 144 -20.90 19.65 1.60
C ILE A 144 -21.06 20.66 2.74
N LYS A 145 -21.95 21.65 2.56
CA LYS A 145 -22.36 22.54 3.64
C LYS A 145 -23.03 21.67 4.71
N ALA A 146 -22.41 21.56 5.89
CA ALA A 146 -22.99 20.84 7.02
C ALA A 146 -24.37 21.43 7.36
N LYS A 147 -25.44 20.78 6.90
CA LYS A 147 -26.81 21.14 7.25
C LYS A 147 -27.12 20.53 8.62
N LYS A 148 -27.07 21.39 9.63
CA LYS A 148 -27.44 21.17 11.04
C LYS A 148 -26.45 20.32 11.85
N ILE A 149 -25.76 21.00 12.78
CA ILE A 149 -25.06 20.38 13.90
C ILE A 149 -26.13 19.70 14.78
N LEU A 150 -26.09 18.37 14.87
CA LEU A 150 -26.89 17.63 15.85
C LEU A 150 -26.29 17.92 17.25
N ARG A 151 -27.04 18.66 18.06
CA ARG A 151 -26.68 18.93 19.46
C ARG A 151 -27.22 17.77 20.29
N ILE A 152 -26.34 16.92 20.79
CA ILE A 152 -26.70 15.89 21.78
C ILE A 152 -26.67 16.58 23.14
N THR A 153 -27.84 16.81 23.72
CA THR A 153 -28.01 17.15 25.14
C THR A 153 -28.02 15.86 25.95
N VAL A 154 -27.10 15.77 26.92
CA VAL A 154 -27.06 14.74 27.98
C VAL A 154 -28.14 15.03 29.00
#